data_AF-A0A221W0X0-F1
#
_entry.id   AF-A0A221W0X0-F1
#
_cell.length_a   1.000
_cell.length_b   1.000
_cell.length_c   1.000
_cell.angle_alpha   90.00
_cell.angle_beta   90.00
_cell.angle_gamma   90.00
#
_symmetry.space_group_name_H-M   'P 1'
#
loop_
_entity.id
_entity.type
_entity.pdbx_description
1 polymer ?
#
loop_
_entity_poly.entity_id
_entity_poly.type
_entity_poly.pdbx_seq_one_letter_code
_entity_poly.pdbx_strand_id
1 'polypeptide(L)'
;MTSAESSARASARSASVRVVRAGTAPTGPPETGPPETGPPETESSETESRKIGDRPAEPAVFEAVVRTDALLRCVAMLRDRGQTFAVAESLTGGLVGAAVTAIDGVSEVFRGGLVVYATDLKSELAAVDPALLAEHGAVHPDVAGQLADGARRRCRADWGMGLTGVAGPSAQDGVTPGTVHVAVCGPTRGLVRSARLDGDRARVRIGAAELAFGLLAEAMTADVRRPPAAGDPFA
;
A
#
# COMPACT_ATOMS: atom_id res chain seq x y z
N MET A 1 -51.38 -2.22 -6.44
CA MET A 1 -50.52 -1.66 -5.38
C MET A 1 -49.47 -2.70 -5.02
N THR A 2 -48.20 -2.39 -5.38
CA THR A 2 -46.89 -2.90 -4.90
C THR A 2 -46.70 -4.42 -4.77
N SER A 3 -46.03 -5.17 -5.67
CA SER A 3 -44.62 -5.12 -6.15
C SER A 3 -43.61 -5.33 -5.01
N ALA A 4 -43.24 -6.59 -4.70
CA ALA A 4 -42.16 -7.38 -5.31
C ALA A 4 -40.77 -7.03 -4.73
N GLU A 5 -40.40 -7.73 -3.66
CA GLU A 5 -39.02 -7.84 -3.18
C GLU A 5 -38.26 -8.81 -4.10
N SER A 6 -37.39 -8.24 -4.95
CA SER A 6 -36.47 -9.01 -5.79
C SER A 6 -35.17 -9.25 -5.03
N SER A 7 -34.98 -10.49 -4.62
CA SER A 7 -33.75 -11.03 -4.03
C SER A 7 -32.65 -11.10 -5.10
N ALA A 8 -31.67 -10.21 -5.02
CA ALA A 8 -30.45 -10.28 -5.81
C ALA A 8 -29.48 -11.30 -5.19
N ARG A 9 -29.66 -12.58 -5.47
CA ARG A 9 -28.58 -13.58 -5.32
C ARG A 9 -27.55 -13.33 -6.42
N ALA A 10 -26.42 -12.74 -6.04
CA ALA A 10 -25.23 -12.69 -6.88
C ALA A 10 -24.75 -14.12 -7.14
N SER A 11 -25.03 -14.62 -8.34
CA SER A 11 -24.47 -15.88 -8.84
C SER A 11 -22.95 -15.72 -8.95
N ALA A 12 -22.21 -16.35 -8.05
CA ALA A 12 -20.77 -16.44 -8.12
C ALA A 12 -20.39 -17.19 -9.40
N ARG A 13 -20.12 -16.45 -10.48
CA ARG A 13 -19.54 -17.01 -11.70
C ARG A 13 -18.18 -17.57 -11.32
N SER A 14 -18.03 -18.89 -11.43
CA SER A 14 -16.74 -19.57 -11.31
C SER A 14 -15.77 -18.94 -12.31
N ALA A 15 -14.79 -18.18 -11.81
CA ALA A 15 -13.71 -17.66 -12.64
C ALA A 15 -12.75 -18.81 -12.92
N SER A 16 -12.60 -19.19 -14.19
CA SER A 16 -11.56 -20.13 -14.62
C SER A 16 -10.21 -19.41 -14.61
N VAL A 17 -9.34 -19.78 -13.68
CA VAL A 17 -7.96 -19.29 -13.62
C VAL A 17 -7.11 -20.15 -14.56
N ARG A 18 -6.60 -19.57 -15.65
CA ARG A 18 -5.60 -20.23 -16.50
C ARG A 18 -4.22 -19.99 -15.91
N VAL A 19 -3.65 -21.01 -15.28
CA VAL A 19 -2.25 -20.98 -14.82
C VAL A 19 -1.35 -21.24 -16.02
N VAL A 20 -0.67 -20.19 -16.50
CA VAL A 20 0.37 -20.33 -17.52
C VAL A 20 1.69 -20.60 -16.78
N ARG A 21 2.22 -21.81 -16.89
CA ARG A 21 3.59 -22.10 -16.43
C ARG A 21 4.56 -21.32 -17.31
N ALA A 22 5.40 -20.49 -16.70
CA ALA A 22 6.55 -19.93 -17.41
C ALA A 22 7.43 -21.11 -17.83
N GLY A 23 7.62 -21.30 -19.15
CA GLY A 23 8.50 -22.35 -19.66
C GLY A 23 9.91 -22.15 -19.10
N THR A 24 10.52 -23.22 -18.62
CA THR A 24 11.94 -23.20 -18.26
C THR A 24 12.75 -22.93 -19.52
N ALA A 25 13.53 -21.85 -19.54
CA ALA A 25 14.49 -21.62 -20.61
C ALA A 25 15.46 -22.82 -20.66
N PRO A 26 15.76 -23.39 -21.84
CA PRO A 26 16.71 -24.49 -21.94
C PRO A 26 18.10 -24.00 -21.51
N THR A 27 18.60 -24.52 -20.40
CA THR A 27 20.00 -24.36 -19.98
C THR A 27 20.84 -25.42 -20.66
N GLY A 28 21.22 -25.17 -21.90
CA GLY A 28 22.14 -26.01 -22.67
C GLY A 28 22.79 -25.20 -23.80
N PRO A 29 24.03 -25.51 -24.20
CA PRO A 29 24.63 -24.91 -25.38
C PRO A 29 23.80 -25.28 -26.63
N PRO A 30 23.77 -24.43 -27.68
CA PRO A 30 22.97 -24.70 -28.87
C PRO A 30 23.46 -25.97 -29.57
N GLU A 31 22.65 -27.03 -29.56
CA GLU A 31 22.91 -28.23 -30.33
C GLU A 31 22.73 -27.93 -31.83
N THR A 32 23.81 -28.12 -32.60
CA THR A 32 23.80 -28.07 -34.06
C THR A 32 23.36 -29.43 -34.60
N GLY A 33 22.05 -29.62 -34.76
CA GLY A 33 21.45 -30.79 -35.41
C GLY A 33 20.24 -30.37 -36.25
N PRO A 34 19.92 -31.09 -37.36
CA PRO A 34 18.75 -30.77 -38.17
C PRO A 34 17.46 -31.00 -37.39
N PRO A 35 16.39 -30.22 -37.63
CA PRO A 35 15.16 -30.29 -36.84
C PRO A 35 14.39 -31.58 -37.16
N GLU A 36 14.24 -32.46 -36.17
CA GLU A 36 13.26 -33.55 -36.23
C GLU A 36 11.85 -32.99 -36.04
N THR A 37 11.01 -33.11 -37.06
CA THR A 37 9.59 -32.73 -37.03
C THR A 37 8.75 -33.89 -36.50
N GLY A 38 8.66 -34.01 -35.17
CA GLY A 38 7.62 -34.79 -34.50
C GLY A 38 6.43 -33.90 -34.13
N PRO A 39 5.17 -34.38 -34.21
CA PRO A 39 4.03 -33.62 -33.70
C PRO A 39 4.18 -33.42 -32.18
N PRO A 40 3.80 -32.25 -31.62
CA PRO A 40 3.94 -31.99 -30.20
C PRO A 40 3.04 -32.93 -29.40
N GLU A 41 3.65 -33.66 -28.45
CA GLU A 41 2.93 -34.47 -27.47
C GLU A 41 2.00 -33.57 -26.65
N THR A 42 0.71 -33.88 -26.69
CA THR A 42 -0.31 -33.19 -25.90
C THR A 42 -0.19 -33.64 -24.45
N GLU A 43 0.53 -32.87 -23.63
CA GLU A 43 0.48 -33.01 -22.17
C GLU A 43 -0.93 -32.67 -21.67
N SER A 44 -1.68 -33.69 -21.25
CA SER A 44 -2.97 -33.55 -20.59
C SER A 44 -2.77 -32.96 -19.19
N SER A 45 -3.11 -31.68 -19.01
CA SER A 45 -3.07 -31.03 -17.70
C SER A 45 -4.29 -31.41 -16.86
N GLU A 46 -4.10 -32.22 -15.82
CA GLU A 46 -5.12 -32.47 -14.80
C GLU A 46 -5.34 -31.21 -13.94
N THR A 47 -6.59 -30.77 -13.85
CA THR A 47 -6.98 -29.59 -13.05
C THR A 47 -7.49 -30.05 -11.69
N GLU A 48 -6.64 -30.01 -10.65
CA GLU A 48 -7.12 -30.19 -9.27
C GLU A 48 -7.76 -28.89 -8.75
N SER A 49 -9.10 -28.89 -8.63
CA SER A 49 -9.85 -27.85 -7.92
C SER A 49 -9.87 -28.16 -6.41
N ARG A 50 -9.08 -27.43 -5.61
CA ARG A 50 -9.22 -27.45 -4.14
C ARG A 50 -10.17 -26.34 -3.69
N LYS A 51 -11.20 -26.70 -2.91
CA LYS A 51 -12.07 -25.73 -2.25
C LYS A 51 -11.27 -24.98 -1.19
N ILE A 52 -11.05 -23.68 -1.40
CA ILE A 52 -10.56 -22.77 -0.38
C ILE A 52 -11.66 -22.72 0.70
N GLY A 53 -11.36 -23.30 1.87
CA GLY A 53 -12.34 -23.46 2.95
C GLY A 53 -12.90 -22.13 3.45
N ASP A 54 -14.18 -22.14 3.84
CA ASP A 54 -14.86 -21.04 4.54
C ASP A 54 -14.11 -20.67 5.82
N ARG A 55 -13.28 -19.62 5.76
CA ARG A 55 -12.90 -18.84 6.94
C ARG A 55 -13.48 -17.44 6.77
N PRO A 56 -14.48 -17.04 7.56
CA PRO A 56 -14.93 -15.66 7.55
C PRO A 56 -14.03 -14.83 8.50
N ALA A 57 -13.06 -14.07 8.00
CA ALA A 57 -12.25 -13.17 8.83
C ALA A 57 -11.46 -12.01 8.15
N GLU A 58 -11.75 -11.62 6.89
CA GLU A 58 -10.99 -10.56 6.18
C GLU A 58 -11.83 -9.38 5.61
N PRO A 59 -13.10 -9.53 5.18
CA PRO A 59 -13.83 -8.45 4.51
C PRO A 59 -14.03 -7.18 5.37
N ALA A 60 -14.25 -7.36 6.69
CA ALA A 60 -14.59 -6.27 7.58
C ALA A 60 -13.43 -5.30 7.85
N VAL A 61 -12.18 -5.78 7.87
CA VAL A 61 -10.98 -4.97 8.10
C VAL A 61 -10.70 -4.07 6.90
N PHE A 62 -10.83 -4.65 5.70
CA PHE A 62 -10.70 -3.92 4.44
C PHE A 62 -11.80 -2.87 4.27
N GLU A 63 -13.06 -3.27 4.46
CA GLU A 63 -14.22 -2.39 4.35
C GLU A 63 -14.17 -1.21 5.34
N ALA A 64 -13.63 -1.43 6.55
CA ALA A 64 -13.44 -0.38 7.54
C ALA A 64 -12.51 0.74 7.07
N VAL A 65 -11.34 0.43 6.48
CA VAL A 65 -10.39 1.46 6.02
C VAL A 65 -10.91 2.18 4.78
N VAL A 66 -11.50 1.45 3.83
CA VAL A 66 -12.03 1.98 2.57
C VAL A 66 -13.09 3.06 2.81
N ARG A 67 -13.87 2.95 3.89
CA ARG A 67 -14.96 3.88 4.22
C ARG A 67 -14.54 5.06 5.09
N THR A 68 -13.25 5.27 5.34
CA THR A 68 -12.83 6.39 6.18
C THR A 68 -13.03 7.71 5.44
N ASP A 69 -13.76 8.64 6.05
CA ASP A 69 -13.98 9.98 5.47
C ASP A 69 -12.64 10.68 5.16
N ALA A 70 -11.58 10.38 5.92
CA ALA A 70 -10.26 10.93 5.70
C ALA A 70 -9.65 10.52 4.34
N LEU A 71 -9.77 9.25 3.95
CA LEU A 71 -9.29 8.76 2.66
C LEU A 71 -10.04 9.45 1.51
N LEU A 72 -11.38 9.43 1.54
CA LEU A 72 -12.20 10.03 0.49
C LEU A 72 -11.93 11.53 0.33
N ARG A 73 -11.79 12.25 1.46
CA ARG A 73 -11.38 13.67 1.43
C ARG A 73 -10.01 13.86 0.80
N CYS A 74 -9.02 13.02 1.12
CA CYS A 74 -7.69 13.12 0.51
C CYS A 74 -7.75 12.94 -1.00
N VAL A 75 -8.49 11.94 -1.49
CA VAL A 75 -8.65 11.69 -2.93
C VAL A 75 -9.28 12.89 -3.63
N ALA A 76 -10.37 13.44 -3.08
CA ALA A 76 -11.01 14.63 -3.64
C ALA A 76 -10.05 15.83 -3.67
N MET A 77 -9.37 16.09 -2.54
CA MET A 77 -8.38 17.16 -2.40
C MET A 77 -7.19 17.05 -3.37
N LEU A 78 -6.76 15.84 -3.69
CA LEU A 78 -5.68 15.58 -4.64
C LEU A 78 -6.16 15.79 -6.08
N ARG A 79 -7.37 15.32 -6.41
CA ARG A 79 -8.01 15.55 -7.72
C ARG A 79 -8.18 17.03 -8.00
N ASP A 80 -8.72 17.79 -7.03
CA ASP A 80 -8.91 19.24 -7.16
C ASP A 80 -7.60 20.00 -7.38
N ARG A 81 -6.48 19.48 -6.86
CA ARG A 81 -5.15 20.07 -7.01
C ARG A 81 -4.37 19.55 -8.22
N GLY A 82 -4.88 18.55 -8.94
CA GLY A 82 -4.10 17.84 -9.97
C GLY A 82 -2.81 17.21 -9.43
N GLN A 83 -2.81 16.83 -8.14
CA GLN A 83 -1.65 16.29 -7.43
C GLN A 83 -1.80 14.80 -7.18
N THR A 84 -0.66 14.16 -6.95
CA THR A 84 -0.55 12.71 -6.80
C THR A 84 0.13 12.33 -5.49
N PHE A 85 -0.11 11.10 -5.03
CA PHE A 85 0.52 10.56 -3.84
C PHE A 85 0.98 9.11 -3.99
N ALA A 86 1.91 8.71 -3.13
CA ALA A 86 2.40 7.35 -2.98
C ALA A 86 2.60 7.00 -1.50
N VAL A 87 2.71 5.69 -1.20
CA VAL A 87 2.85 5.19 0.18
C VAL A 87 4.03 4.23 0.34
N ALA A 88 4.73 4.30 1.47
CA ALA A 88 5.63 3.26 1.97
C ALA A 88 5.06 2.66 3.25
N GLU A 89 4.68 1.39 3.18
CA GLU A 89 4.03 0.65 4.25
C GLU A 89 4.99 -0.34 4.91
N SER A 90 5.06 -0.31 6.25
CA SER A 90 5.62 -1.40 7.06
C SER A 90 4.50 -2.11 7.81
N LEU A 91 4.09 -1.61 8.98
CA LEU A 91 3.13 -2.32 9.86
C LEU A 91 1.77 -2.64 9.20
N THR A 92 1.34 -1.83 8.24
CA THR A 92 0.05 -1.97 7.54
C THR A 92 0.09 -3.01 6.43
N GLY A 93 1.27 -3.40 5.93
CA GLY A 93 1.44 -4.54 5.03
C GLY A 93 0.62 -4.49 3.73
N GLY A 94 0.43 -3.31 3.14
CA GLY A 94 -0.34 -3.12 1.91
C GLY A 94 -1.80 -2.72 2.13
N LEU A 95 -2.25 -2.61 3.39
CA LEU A 95 -3.63 -2.22 3.72
C LEU A 95 -3.98 -0.82 3.20
N VAL A 96 -3.03 0.13 3.23
CA VAL A 96 -3.27 1.49 2.72
C VAL A 96 -3.44 1.45 1.21
N GLY A 97 -2.50 0.81 0.49
CA GLY A 97 -2.59 0.64 -0.96
C GLY A 97 -3.89 -0.06 -1.37
N ALA A 98 -4.23 -1.16 -0.70
CA ALA A 98 -5.47 -1.90 -0.96
C ALA A 98 -6.71 -1.01 -0.79
N ALA A 99 -6.80 -0.26 0.32
CA ALA A 99 -7.94 0.61 0.59
C ALA A 99 -8.08 1.74 -0.44
N VAL A 100 -6.96 2.34 -0.85
CA VAL A 100 -6.93 3.37 -1.90
C VAL A 100 -7.41 2.81 -3.24
N THR A 101 -6.89 1.64 -3.64
CA THR A 101 -7.24 0.99 -4.92
C THR A 101 -8.66 0.46 -5.00
N ALA A 102 -9.39 0.44 -3.88
CA ALA A 102 -10.82 0.14 -3.86
C ALA A 102 -11.69 1.29 -4.40
N ILE A 103 -11.13 2.49 -4.55
CA ILE A 103 -11.83 3.68 -5.04
C ILE A 103 -11.71 3.75 -6.55
N ASP A 104 -12.85 3.89 -7.23
CA ASP A 104 -12.89 4.04 -8.68
C ASP A 104 -12.12 5.30 -9.15
N GLY A 105 -11.36 5.12 -10.23
CA GLY A 105 -10.57 6.18 -10.85
C GLY A 105 -9.42 6.70 -9.97
N VAL A 106 -9.02 6.00 -8.90
CA VAL A 106 -7.95 6.48 -8.02
C VAL A 106 -6.59 6.56 -8.71
N SER A 107 -6.42 5.91 -9.87
CA SER A 107 -5.22 5.98 -10.69
C SER A 107 -4.86 7.40 -11.15
N GLU A 108 -5.81 8.34 -11.14
CA GLU A 108 -5.58 9.76 -11.38
C GLU A 108 -4.67 10.39 -10.32
N VAL A 109 -4.75 9.93 -9.07
CA VAL A 109 -4.07 10.54 -7.92
C VAL A 109 -3.10 9.60 -7.22
N PHE A 110 -3.27 8.28 -7.31
CA PHE A 110 -2.41 7.32 -6.65
C PHE A 110 -1.38 6.73 -7.62
N ARG A 111 -0.09 6.96 -7.33
CA ARG A 111 1.03 6.48 -8.17
C ARG A 111 1.46 5.06 -7.85
N GLY A 112 1.09 4.54 -6.67
CA GLY A 112 1.53 3.24 -6.17
C GLY A 112 2.21 3.36 -4.81
N GLY A 113 2.94 2.30 -4.44
CA GLY A 113 3.63 2.28 -3.16
C GLY A 113 4.63 1.16 -3.01
N LEU A 114 5.28 1.16 -1.85
CA LEU A 114 6.30 0.20 -1.43
C LEU A 114 5.78 -0.49 -0.17
N VAL A 115 5.91 -1.81 -0.09
CA VAL A 115 5.73 -2.55 1.16
C VAL A 115 7.13 -2.97 1.64
N VAL A 116 7.65 -2.27 2.64
CA VAL A 116 9.02 -2.40 3.16
C VAL A 116 9.00 -2.94 4.59
N TYR A 117 8.51 -4.17 4.71
CA TYR A 117 8.25 -4.81 6.00
C TYR A 117 9.54 -5.12 6.78
N ALA A 118 10.53 -5.72 6.11
CA ALA A 118 11.83 -6.02 6.69
C ALA A 118 12.67 -4.74 6.85
N THR A 119 13.55 -4.70 7.86
CA THR A 119 14.33 -3.50 8.22
C THR A 119 15.33 -3.11 7.15
N ASP A 120 16.07 -4.08 6.61
CA ASP A 120 16.99 -3.92 5.49
C ASP A 120 16.31 -3.34 4.23
N LEU A 121 15.11 -3.82 3.90
CA LEU A 121 14.34 -3.33 2.76
C LEU A 121 13.91 -1.86 2.89
N LYS A 122 13.85 -1.30 4.11
CA LYS A 122 13.57 0.13 4.30
C LYS A 122 14.70 0.98 3.70
N SER A 123 15.95 0.56 3.85
CA SER A 123 17.08 1.23 3.21
C SER A 123 17.13 0.99 1.72
N GLU A 124 17.02 -0.27 1.27
CA GLU A 124 17.18 -0.61 -0.15
C GLU A 124 16.09 0.01 -1.03
N LEU A 125 14.83 -0.12 -0.60
CA LEU A 125 13.68 0.21 -1.43
C LEU A 125 13.15 1.63 -1.18
N ALA A 126 13.26 2.14 0.05
CA ALA A 126 12.77 3.46 0.42
C ALA A 126 13.87 4.49 0.72
N ALA A 127 15.16 4.10 0.64
CA ALA A 127 16.30 4.97 0.94
C ALA A 127 16.28 5.53 2.37
N VAL A 128 15.76 4.77 3.33
CA VAL A 128 15.94 5.08 4.75
C VAL A 128 17.43 4.92 5.10
N ASP A 129 17.98 5.89 5.82
CA ASP A 129 19.36 5.95 6.26
C ASP A 129 19.69 4.72 7.12
N PRO A 130 20.66 3.87 6.71
CA PRO A 130 21.10 2.73 7.50
C PRO A 130 21.63 3.11 8.89
N ALA A 131 22.23 4.30 9.05
CA ALA A 131 22.72 4.76 10.34
C ALA A 131 21.56 5.03 11.32
N LEU A 132 20.49 5.66 10.82
CA LEU A 132 19.26 5.89 11.58
C LEU A 132 18.62 4.57 12.02
N LEU A 133 18.58 3.57 11.13
CA LEU A 133 18.05 2.24 11.45
C LEU A 133 18.91 1.50 12.47
N ALA A 134 20.23 1.65 12.41
CA ALA A 134 21.14 1.03 13.37
C ALA A 134 21.03 1.67 14.77
N GLU A 135 20.85 2.99 14.83
CA GLU A 135 20.76 3.74 16.09
C GLU A 135 19.39 3.60 16.77
N HIS A 136 18.30 3.74 16.02
CA HIS A 136 16.95 3.84 16.58
C HIS A 136 16.03 2.66 16.25
N GLY A 137 16.46 1.77 15.36
CA GLY A 137 15.63 0.67 14.87
C GLY A 137 14.59 1.11 13.84
N ALA A 138 13.75 0.15 13.42
CA ALA A 138 12.78 0.34 12.35
C ALA A 138 11.54 1.15 12.75
N VAL A 139 11.29 1.32 14.06
CA VAL A 139 10.08 1.96 14.60
C VAL A 139 10.46 3.27 15.26
N HIS A 140 10.61 4.31 14.45
CA HIS A 140 11.02 5.65 14.87
C HIS A 140 10.31 6.72 14.02
N PRO A 141 9.99 7.92 14.56
CA PRO A 141 9.40 9.02 13.79
C PRO A 141 10.22 9.42 12.56
N ASP A 142 11.55 9.51 12.67
CA ASP A 142 12.40 9.89 11.53
C ASP A 142 12.43 8.81 10.45
N VAL A 143 12.31 7.53 10.84
CA VAL A 143 12.15 6.44 9.88
C VAL A 143 10.83 6.59 9.14
N ALA A 144 9.73 6.95 9.81
CA ALA A 144 8.46 7.24 9.14
C ALA A 144 8.62 8.40 8.14
N GLY A 145 9.31 9.47 8.51
CA GLY A 145 9.61 10.61 7.65
C GLY A 145 10.39 10.20 6.39
N GLN A 146 11.47 9.43 6.55
CA GLN A 146 12.27 8.94 5.43
C GLN A 146 11.53 7.91 4.57
N LEU A 147 10.65 7.10 5.15
CA LEU A 147 9.73 6.23 4.40
C LEU A 147 8.79 7.04 3.50
N ALA A 148 8.19 8.12 4.03
CA ALA A 148 7.28 8.97 3.28
C ALA A 148 8.01 9.64 2.10
N ASP A 149 9.17 10.21 2.36
CA ASP A 149 10.02 10.83 1.36
C ASP A 149 10.55 9.82 0.31
N GLY A 150 10.90 8.61 0.75
CA GLY A 150 11.21 7.47 -0.10
C GLY A 150 10.09 7.13 -1.07
N ALA A 151 8.86 6.96 -0.57
CA ALA A 151 7.68 6.69 -1.39
C ALA A 151 7.46 7.78 -2.45
N ARG A 152 7.49 9.06 -2.01
CA ARG A 152 7.35 10.22 -2.88
C ARG A 152 8.32 10.17 -4.06
N ARG A 153 9.62 9.98 -3.77
CA ARG A 153 10.66 9.95 -4.79
C ARG A 153 10.57 8.75 -5.71
N ARG A 154 10.42 7.54 -5.15
CA ARG A 154 10.46 6.29 -5.93
C ARG A 154 9.26 6.15 -6.85
N CYS A 155 8.09 6.62 -6.42
CA CYS A 155 6.87 6.61 -7.21
C CYS A 155 6.66 7.90 -8.04
N ARG A 156 7.56 8.88 -7.91
CA ARG A 156 7.46 10.21 -8.55
C ARG A 156 6.10 10.86 -8.30
N ALA A 157 5.70 10.88 -7.04
CA ALA A 157 4.46 11.51 -6.59
C ALA A 157 4.74 12.89 -5.99
N ASP A 158 3.72 13.75 -5.93
CA ASP A 158 3.82 15.06 -5.27
C ASP A 158 3.90 14.90 -3.75
N TRP A 159 3.14 13.92 -3.24
CA TRP A 159 3.07 13.56 -1.83
C TRP A 159 3.56 12.13 -1.60
N GLY A 160 4.24 11.91 -0.48
CA GLY A 160 4.56 10.59 0.03
C GLY A 160 4.01 10.40 1.43
N MET A 161 3.62 9.17 1.75
CA MET A 161 3.14 8.75 3.05
C MET A 161 4.00 7.60 3.56
N GLY A 162 4.42 7.62 4.82
CA GLY A 162 5.27 6.59 5.42
C GLY A 162 4.67 6.09 6.72
N LEU A 163 4.63 4.77 6.91
CA LEU A 163 4.07 4.16 8.11
C LEU A 163 5.01 3.09 8.68
N THR A 164 5.39 3.22 9.95
CA THR A 164 6.10 2.20 10.73
C THR A 164 5.53 2.07 12.14
N GLY A 165 5.70 0.93 12.78
CA GLY A 165 5.09 0.65 14.08
C GLY A 165 5.04 -0.82 14.45
N VAL A 166 4.60 -1.09 15.68
CA VAL A 166 4.41 -2.44 16.21
C VAL A 166 2.93 -2.71 16.34
N ALA A 167 2.34 -3.42 15.38
CA ALA A 167 0.92 -3.77 15.43
C ALA A 167 0.58 -4.81 16.52
N GLY A 168 1.58 -5.48 17.09
CA GLY A 168 1.39 -6.51 18.11
C GLY A 168 1.05 -7.90 17.55
N PRO A 169 0.73 -8.87 18.45
CA PRO A 169 0.51 -8.67 19.89
C PRO A 169 1.80 -8.54 20.72
N SER A 170 2.94 -9.00 20.20
CA SER A 170 4.23 -8.96 20.91
C SER A 170 4.99 -7.67 20.65
N ALA A 171 5.82 -7.28 21.62
CA ALA A 171 6.80 -6.22 21.43
C ALA A 171 7.83 -6.59 20.35
N GLN A 172 8.42 -5.58 19.72
CA GLN A 172 9.50 -5.74 18.74
C GLN A 172 10.60 -4.75 19.09
N ASP A 173 11.84 -5.23 19.24
CA ASP A 173 13.03 -4.39 19.53
C ASP A 173 12.84 -3.45 20.73
N GLY A 174 12.14 -3.92 21.77
CA GLY A 174 11.83 -3.13 22.97
C GLY A 174 10.65 -2.14 22.80
N VAL A 175 10.09 -2.01 21.60
CA VAL A 175 8.95 -1.13 21.32
C VAL A 175 7.63 -1.81 21.66
N THR A 176 6.78 -1.08 22.38
CA THR A 176 5.51 -1.58 22.90
C THR A 176 4.48 -1.76 21.76
N PRO A 177 3.68 -2.84 21.76
CA PRO A 177 2.55 -3.00 20.84
C PRO A 177 1.60 -1.79 20.85
N GLY A 178 1.07 -1.45 19.68
CA GLY A 178 0.23 -0.26 19.48
C GLY A 178 1.02 1.00 19.15
N THR A 179 2.36 1.01 19.28
CA THR A 179 3.18 2.16 18.89
C THR A 179 3.19 2.31 17.38
N VAL A 180 2.79 3.48 16.88
CA VAL A 180 2.75 3.80 15.46
C VAL A 180 3.37 5.17 15.19
N HIS A 181 4.08 5.26 14.07
CA HIS A 181 4.60 6.50 13.51
C HIS A 181 4.14 6.60 12.07
N VAL A 182 3.45 7.70 11.76
CA VAL A 182 3.02 8.03 10.41
C VAL A 182 3.61 9.36 10.00
N ALA A 183 4.00 9.48 8.75
CA ALA A 183 4.52 10.72 8.20
C ALA A 183 3.96 10.97 6.82
N VAL A 184 3.95 12.25 6.46
CA VAL A 184 3.66 12.71 5.11
C VAL A 184 4.74 13.69 4.68
N CYS A 185 5.21 13.57 3.44
CA CYS A 185 6.18 14.45 2.82
C CYS A 185 5.54 15.04 1.56
N GLY A 186 5.34 16.35 1.53
CA GLY A 186 4.80 17.06 0.37
C GLY A 186 5.81 17.99 -0.28
N PRO A 187 5.38 18.80 -1.26
CA PRO A 187 6.25 19.72 -1.99
C PRO A 187 6.96 20.74 -1.11
N THR A 188 6.27 21.27 -0.09
CA THR A 188 6.75 22.40 0.73
C THR A 188 7.13 22.02 2.15
N ARG A 189 6.64 20.88 2.66
CA ARG A 189 6.78 20.47 4.06
C ARG A 189 6.53 18.98 4.26
N GLY A 190 7.07 18.46 5.36
CA GLY A 190 6.67 17.16 5.92
C GLY A 190 6.04 17.30 7.30
N LEU A 191 5.15 16.38 7.66
CA LEU A 191 4.62 16.23 9.01
C LEU A 191 4.86 14.79 9.48
N VAL A 192 5.10 14.62 10.78
CA VAL A 192 5.21 13.31 11.43
C VAL A 192 4.29 13.30 12.65
N ARG A 193 3.62 12.17 12.88
CA ARG A 193 2.78 11.95 14.05
C ARG A 193 3.06 10.56 14.64
N SER A 194 3.30 10.57 15.95
CA SER A 194 3.45 9.36 16.76
C SER A 194 2.18 9.16 17.57
N ALA A 195 1.71 7.92 17.68
CA ALA A 195 0.57 7.57 18.51
C ALA A 195 0.75 6.19 19.15
N ARG A 196 -0.02 5.94 20.21
CA ARG A 196 -0.22 4.62 20.77
C ARG A 196 -1.68 4.25 20.57
N LEU A 197 -1.92 3.25 19.74
CA LEU A 197 -3.26 2.79 19.38
C LEU A 197 -3.61 1.55 20.20
N ASP A 198 -4.83 1.54 20.73
CA ASP A 198 -5.36 0.40 21.46
C ASP A 198 -6.02 -0.62 20.53
N GLY A 199 -6.08 -1.87 20.99
CA GLY A 199 -6.75 -2.95 20.30
C GLY A 199 -5.81 -4.04 19.77
N ASP A 200 -6.38 -4.98 19.04
CA ASP A 200 -5.64 -6.06 18.41
C ASP A 200 -4.84 -5.59 17.18
N ARG A 201 -4.06 -6.50 16.61
CA ARG A 201 -3.23 -6.25 15.44
C ARG A 201 -3.99 -5.66 14.26
N ALA A 202 -5.24 -6.08 14.02
CA ALA A 202 -6.04 -5.57 12.93
C ALA A 202 -6.46 -4.12 13.20
N ARG A 203 -6.94 -3.82 14.42
CA ARG A 203 -7.34 -2.47 14.83
C ARG A 203 -6.17 -1.48 14.78
N VAL A 204 -4.99 -1.88 15.24
CA VAL A 204 -3.80 -1.01 15.18
C VAL A 204 -3.43 -0.69 13.72
N ARG A 205 -3.52 -1.66 12.81
CA ARG A 205 -3.24 -1.43 11.37
C ARG A 205 -4.27 -0.48 10.74
N ILE A 206 -5.56 -0.65 11.04
CA ILE A 206 -6.64 0.24 10.57
C ILE A 206 -6.41 1.66 11.10
N GLY A 207 -6.21 1.82 12.41
CA GLY A 207 -6.02 3.13 13.02
C GLY A 207 -4.74 3.83 12.52
N ALA A 208 -3.68 3.09 12.19
CA ALA A 208 -2.49 3.66 11.57
C ALA A 208 -2.78 4.23 10.17
N ALA A 209 -3.56 3.51 9.35
CA ALA A 209 -3.98 3.99 8.03
C ALA A 209 -4.86 5.26 8.15
N GLU A 210 -5.85 5.24 9.04
CA GLU A 210 -6.70 6.39 9.35
C GLU A 210 -5.90 7.63 9.77
N LEU A 211 -4.95 7.44 10.70
CA LEU A 211 -4.08 8.48 11.19
C LEU A 211 -3.25 9.10 10.06
N ALA A 212 -2.76 8.27 9.14
CA ALA A 212 -1.96 8.72 8.01
C ALA A 212 -2.79 9.54 6.99
N PHE A 213 -4.02 9.11 6.67
CA PHE A 213 -4.92 9.90 5.83
C PHE A 213 -5.33 11.22 6.49
N GLY A 214 -5.60 11.19 7.80
CA GLY A 214 -5.85 12.42 8.57
C GLY A 214 -4.67 13.40 8.49
N LEU A 215 -3.45 12.90 8.62
CA LEU A 215 -2.23 13.71 8.53
C LEU A 215 -2.01 14.26 7.12
N LEU A 216 -2.31 13.49 6.07
CA LEU A 216 -2.23 13.96 4.68
C LEU A 216 -3.22 15.11 4.42
N ALA A 217 -4.47 14.97 4.85
CA ALA A 217 -5.47 16.04 4.72
C ALA A 217 -5.04 17.33 5.45
N GLU A 218 -4.49 17.20 6.66
CA GLU A 218 -3.93 18.32 7.42
C GLU A 218 -2.75 18.98 6.68
N ALA A 219 -1.85 18.15 6.14
CA ALA A 219 -0.69 18.59 5.39
C ALA A 219 -1.08 19.35 4.11
N MET A 220 -2.08 18.89 3.36
CA MET A 220 -2.58 19.60 2.18
C MET A 220 -3.36 20.87 2.53
N THR A 221 -4.09 20.88 3.65
CA THR A 221 -4.92 22.03 4.06
C THR A 221 -4.06 23.23 4.44
N ALA A 222 -3.02 23.01 5.25
CA ALA A 222 -2.15 24.12 5.63
C ALA A 222 -1.04 24.43 4.61
N ASP A 223 -0.89 23.64 3.54
CA ASP A 223 -0.11 24.02 2.35
C ASP A 223 -0.85 25.10 1.54
N VAL A 224 -2.17 24.95 1.33
CA VAL A 224 -3.01 25.94 0.63
C VAL A 224 -3.06 27.30 1.32
N ARG A 225 -2.88 27.35 2.64
CA ARG A 225 -2.94 28.60 3.42
C ARG A 225 -1.67 29.46 3.31
N ARG A 226 -0.64 29.01 2.59
CA ARG A 226 0.58 29.79 2.38
C ARG A 226 0.44 30.63 1.11
N PRO A 227 0.59 31.97 1.17
CA PRO A 227 0.73 32.75 -0.05
C PRO A 227 1.97 32.27 -0.83
N PRO A 228 1.97 32.29 -2.17
CA PRO A 228 3.16 31.98 -2.95
C PRO A 228 4.31 32.85 -2.47
N ALA A 229 5.49 32.25 -2.29
CA ALA A 229 6.67 33.00 -1.89
C ALA A 229 6.96 34.06 -2.96
N ALA A 230 7.17 35.32 -2.54
CA ALA A 230 7.55 36.37 -3.46
C ALA A 230 8.87 35.99 -4.15
N GLY A 231 8.83 35.83 -5.48
CA GLY A 231 9.98 35.46 -6.30
C GLY A 231 9.95 34.06 -6.92
N ASP A 232 8.80 33.41 -7.04
CA ASP A 232 8.66 32.20 -7.88
C ASP A 232 8.94 32.56 -9.36
N PRO A 233 10.00 31.99 -10.00
CA PRO A 233 10.28 32.22 -11.42
C PRO A 233 9.26 31.58 -12.37
N PHE A 234 8.22 30.93 -11.84
CA PHE A 234 7.14 30.30 -12.61
C PHE A 234 5.73 30.81 -12.23
N ALA A 235 5.60 31.95 -11.54
CA ALA A 235 4.34 32.66 -11.37
C ALA A 235 4.00 33.55 -12.59
#